data_AF-A0A849J1G3-F1
#
_entry.id   AF-A0A849J1G3-F1
#
_cell.length_a   1.000
_cell.length_b   1.000
_cell.length_c   1.000
_cell.angle_alpha   90.00
_cell.angle_beta   90.00
_cell.angle_gamma   90.00
#
_symmetry.space_group_name_H-M   'P 1'
#
loop_
_entity.id
_entity.type
_entity.pdbx_description
1 polymer ?
#
loop_
_entity_poly.entity_id
_entity_poly.type
_entity_poly.pdbx_seq_one_letter_code
_entity_poly.pdbx_strand_id
1 'polypeptide(L)'
;MDGQPGVRTFTEKETLVKVANGVDLTNVIATGVPQTEIDGTIPGYPVPHVATPPGVNLRSGAIELKAKGLCLTSNNEIADLRVVAEVHEPAIFNDTSLADL
;
A
#
# COMPACT_ATOMS: atom_id res chain seq x y z
N MET A 1 -3.93 -39.58 21.26
CA MET A 1 -4.23 -38.14 21.33
C MET A 1 -3.06 -37.45 20.68
N ASP A 2 -3.16 -37.33 19.36
CA ASP A 2 -2.14 -36.78 18.48
C ASP A 2 -2.13 -35.25 18.59
N GLY A 3 -1.00 -34.71 19.04
CA GLY A 3 -0.71 -33.29 19.02
C GLY A 3 0.59 -33.08 18.27
N GLN A 4 0.55 -33.07 16.93
CA GLN A 4 1.67 -32.54 16.16
C GLN A 4 1.71 -31.01 16.35
N PRO A 5 2.81 -30.44 16.86
CA PRO A 5 2.99 -29.00 16.86
C PRO A 5 3.05 -28.53 15.40
N GLY A 6 2.11 -27.66 15.03
CA GLY A 6 1.97 -27.13 13.68
C GLY A 6 3.28 -26.56 13.18
N VAL A 7 3.79 -27.13 12.09
CA VAL A 7 4.90 -26.63 11.31
C VAL A 7 4.51 -25.23 10.82
N ARG A 8 5.06 -24.19 11.44
CA ARG A 8 5.01 -22.83 10.89
C ARG A 8 6.17 -22.71 9.91
N THR A 9 5.91 -23.04 8.65
CA THR A 9 6.82 -22.70 7.56
C THR A 9 6.78 -21.19 7.38
N PHE A 10 7.82 -20.50 7.83
CA PHE A 10 8.04 -19.09 7.50
C PHE A 10 8.74 -19.06 6.15
N THR A 11 7.95 -19.02 5.08
CA THR A 11 8.46 -18.82 3.72
C THR A 11 9.08 -17.43 3.64
N GLU A 12 10.27 -17.37 3.05
CA GLU A 12 11.04 -16.21 2.56
C GLU A 12 10.65 -14.84 3.13
N LYS A 13 11.60 -14.23 3.85
CA LYS A 13 11.54 -12.85 4.37
C LYS A 13 11.07 -11.89 3.26
N GLU A 14 9.76 -11.71 3.11
CA GLU A 14 9.22 -10.67 2.24
C GLU A 14 9.83 -9.37 2.73
N THR A 15 10.50 -8.65 1.83
CA THR A 15 11.20 -7.42 2.20
C THR A 15 10.16 -6.37 2.53
N LEU A 16 9.80 -6.30 3.81
CA LEU A 16 8.92 -5.28 4.34
C LEU A 16 9.67 -3.96 4.41
N VAL A 17 9.19 -2.96 3.69
CA VAL A 17 9.71 -1.59 3.78
C VAL A 17 8.75 -0.74 4.61
N LYS A 18 9.30 -0.08 5.63
CA LYS A 18 8.55 0.89 6.44
C LYS A 18 8.76 2.30 5.90
N VAL A 19 7.68 3.06 5.75
CA VAL A 19 7.72 4.44 5.27
C VAL A 19 6.92 5.35 6.19
N ALA A 20 7.45 6.55 6.46
CA ALA A 20 6.82 7.53 7.36
C ALA A 20 6.58 8.89 6.68
N ASN A 21 6.92 9.00 5.39
CA ASN A 21 6.71 10.21 4.61
C ASN A 21 6.35 9.87 3.16
N GLY A 22 5.84 10.87 2.46
CA GLY A 22 5.33 10.72 1.11
C GLY A 22 6.39 10.37 0.06
N VAL A 23 7.59 10.94 0.18
CA VAL A 23 8.69 10.71 -0.77
C VAL A 23 9.07 9.23 -0.76
N ASP A 24 9.26 8.67 0.44
CA ASP A 24 9.56 7.25 0.59
C ASP A 24 8.42 6.38 0.07
N LEU A 25 7.16 6.73 0.38
CA LEU A 25 5.99 6.02 -0.13
C LEU A 25 5.96 5.96 -1.66
N THR A 26 6.23 7.07 -2.36
CA THR A 26 6.28 7.05 -3.83
C THR A 26 7.46 6.30 -4.38
N ASN A 27 8.64 6.40 -3.77
CA ASN A 27 9.79 5.62 -4.22
C ASN A 27 9.50 4.11 -4.10
N VAL A 28 8.90 3.70 -2.99
CA VAL A 28 8.52 2.31 -2.72
C VAL A 28 7.44 1.82 -3.67
N ILE A 29 6.42 2.65 -3.95
CA ILE A 29 5.37 2.31 -4.93
C ILE A 29 5.94 2.27 -6.35
N ALA A 30 6.72 3.25 -6.78
CA ALA A 30 7.32 3.29 -8.11
C ALA A 30 8.32 2.15 -8.36
N THR A 31 8.93 1.61 -7.31
CA THR A 31 9.81 0.43 -7.40
C THR A 31 9.07 -0.90 -7.29
N GLY A 32 7.75 -0.88 -7.07
CA GLY A 32 6.93 -2.09 -6.97
C GLY A 32 7.24 -2.95 -5.76
N VAL A 33 7.62 -2.33 -4.63
CA VAL A 33 7.90 -3.08 -3.40
C VAL A 33 6.64 -3.83 -2.96
N PRO A 34 6.71 -5.16 -2.82
CA PRO A 34 5.51 -5.98 -2.61
C PRO A 34 4.89 -5.78 -1.23
N GLN A 35 5.67 -5.42 -0.21
CA GLN A 35 5.18 -5.26 1.17
C GLN A 35 5.62 -3.90 1.74
N THR A 36 4.65 -2.99 1.92
CA THR A 36 4.88 -1.65 2.46
C THR A 36 4.04 -1.41 3.71
N GLU A 37 4.69 -0.98 4.80
CA GLU A 37 4.03 -0.59 6.05
C GLU A 37 4.14 0.91 6.26
N ILE A 38 3.00 1.57 6.51
CA ILE A 38 2.95 2.98 6.86
C ILE A 38 3.18 3.13 8.36
N ASP A 39 4.27 3.82 8.71
CA ASP A 39 4.62 4.16 10.09
C ASP A 39 4.01 5.51 10.48
N GLY A 40 2.92 5.46 11.25
CA GLY A 40 2.20 6.65 11.68
C GLY A 40 1.29 7.24 10.60
N THR A 41 1.33 8.56 10.43
CA THR A 41 0.50 9.30 9.47
C THR A 41 1.40 9.98 8.44
N ILE A 42 1.17 9.73 7.16
CA ILE A 42 1.77 10.47 6.06
C ILE A 42 0.85 11.66 5.72
N PRO A 43 1.26 12.90 6.05
CA PRO A 43 0.41 14.06 5.86
C PRO A 43 0.33 14.48 4.38
N GLY A 44 -0.81 15.06 4.03
CA GLY A 44 -1.23 15.53 2.72
C GLY A 44 -0.20 15.44 1.60
N TYR A 45 -0.21 14.30 0.93
CA TYR A 45 0.79 13.93 -0.07
C TYR A 45 0.55 14.69 -1.40
N PRO A 46 1.54 15.43 -1.96
CA PRO A 46 1.30 16.33 -3.11
C PRO A 46 1.32 15.64 -4.48
N VAL A 47 1.47 14.32 -4.56
CA VAL A 47 1.33 13.65 -5.86
C VAL A 47 -0.15 13.58 -6.25
N PRO A 48 -0.47 13.95 -7.49
CA PRO A 48 -1.84 14.08 -7.95
C PRO A 48 -2.56 12.74 -8.14
N HIS A 49 -1.82 11.62 -8.14
CA HIS A 49 -2.30 10.27 -8.42
C HIS A 49 -1.23 9.24 -8.05
N VAL A 50 -1.58 8.17 -7.34
CA VAL A 50 -0.66 7.06 -7.01
C VAL A 50 -1.26 5.76 -7.54
N ALA A 51 -0.78 5.32 -8.70
CA ALA A 51 -1.04 3.98 -9.20
C ALA A 51 -0.14 3.00 -8.45
N THR A 52 -0.72 2.01 -7.79
CA THR A 52 0.02 0.92 -7.16
C THR A 52 0.30 -0.15 -8.20
N PRO A 53 1.58 -0.46 -8.51
CA PRO A 53 1.91 -1.55 -9.42
C PRO A 53 1.30 -2.88 -8.99
N PRO A 54 1.14 -3.83 -9.92
CA PRO A 54 0.59 -5.13 -9.59
C PRO A 54 1.35 -5.84 -8.46
N GLY A 55 0.63 -6.43 -7.50
CA GLY A 55 1.24 -7.17 -6.40
C GLY A 55 1.74 -6.33 -5.21
N VAL A 56 1.61 -5.01 -5.26
CA VAL A 56 1.97 -4.13 -4.13
C VAL A 56 0.90 -4.18 -3.03
N ASN A 57 1.36 -4.40 -1.80
CA ASN A 57 0.52 -4.42 -0.60
C ASN A 57 0.87 -3.25 0.32
N LEU A 58 -0.15 -2.50 0.74
CA LEU A 58 -0.05 -1.39 1.68
C LEU A 58 -0.73 -1.77 2.99
N ARG A 59 -0.05 -1.57 4.13
CA ARG A 59 -0.65 -1.87 5.43
C ARG A 59 -0.34 -0.86 6.53
N SER A 60 -1.19 -0.90 7.55
CA SER A 60 -1.07 -0.11 8.79
C SER A 60 -1.13 1.40 8.56
N GLY A 61 -1.17 2.18 9.64
CA GLY A 61 -0.94 3.63 9.61
C GLY A 61 -2.05 4.42 8.91
N ALA A 62 -1.69 5.63 8.47
CA ALA A 62 -2.61 6.54 7.82
C ALA A 62 -1.97 7.32 6.67
N ILE A 63 -2.74 7.54 5.61
CA ILE A 63 -2.36 8.39 4.48
C ILE A 63 -3.40 9.49 4.33
N GLU A 64 -2.95 10.73 4.32
CA GLU A 64 -3.76 11.89 3.95
C GLU A 64 -3.50 12.25 2.49
N LEU A 65 -4.55 12.17 1.69
CA LEU A 65 -4.56 12.49 0.27
C LEU A 65 -5.07 13.91 0.09
N LYS A 66 -4.30 14.74 -0.62
CA LYS A 66 -4.69 16.09 -1.04
C LYS A 66 -5.15 16.17 -2.51
N ALA A 67 -5.09 15.05 -3.23
CA ALA A 67 -5.42 14.95 -4.64
C ALA A 67 -6.02 13.55 -4.93
N LYS A 68 -6.04 13.09 -6.20
CA LYS A 68 -6.68 11.81 -6.56
C LYS A 68 -6.09 10.68 -5.73
N GLY A 69 -6.96 9.83 -5.19
CA GLY A 69 -6.58 8.83 -4.21
C GLY A 69 -5.80 7.64 -4.75
N LEU A 70 -5.80 6.55 -3.97
CA LEU A 70 -5.06 5.34 -4.27
C LEU A 70 -5.71 4.60 -5.43
N CYS A 71 -4.97 4.44 -6.52
CA CYS A 71 -5.41 3.67 -7.68
C CYS A 71 -4.82 2.26 -7.61
N LEU A 72 -5.68 1.28 -7.36
CA LEU A 72 -5.31 -0.13 -7.36
C LEU A 72 -5.36 -0.70 -8.77
N THR A 73 -4.36 -1.52 -9.12
CA THR A 73 -4.28 -2.22 -10.39
C THR A 73 -4.66 -3.69 -10.21
N SER A 74 -3.70 -4.62 -10.25
CA SER A 74 -3.94 -6.06 -10.13
C SER A 74 -3.24 -6.65 -8.92
N ASN A 75 -3.92 -7.52 -8.17
CA ASN A 75 -3.36 -8.20 -7.00
C ASN A 75 -2.78 -7.26 -5.93
N ASN A 76 -3.41 -6.10 -5.73
CA ASN A 76 -3.06 -5.20 -4.62
C ASN A 76 -3.86 -5.54 -3.38
N GLU A 77 -3.23 -5.44 -2.21
CA GLU A 77 -3.89 -5.55 -0.92
C GLU A 77 -3.76 -4.24 -0.12
N ILE A 78 -4.85 -3.84 0.54
CA ILE A 78 -4.84 -2.79 1.56
C ILE A 78 -5.34 -3.41 2.87
N ALA A 79 -4.53 -3.35 3.92
CA ALA A 79 -4.87 -3.91 5.23
C ALA A 79 -4.58 -2.91 6.36
N ASP A 80 -5.52 -2.72 7.29
CA ASP A 80 -5.32 -1.88 8.49
C ASP A 80 -4.86 -0.44 8.22
N LEU A 81 -5.18 0.11 7.05
CA LEU A 81 -4.78 1.45 6.61
C LEU A 81 -5.93 2.45 6.74
N ARG A 82 -5.68 3.59 7.38
CA ARG A 82 -6.62 4.73 7.38
C ARG A 82 -6.32 5.66 6.21
N VAL A 83 -7.25 5.76 5.27
CA VAL A 83 -7.15 6.72 4.16
C VAL A 83 -8.05 7.92 4.43
N VAL A 84 -7.46 9.11 4.43
CA VAL A 84 -8.18 10.39 4.57
C VAL A 84 -8.11 11.11 3.23
N ALA A 85 -9.25 11.39 2.60
CA ALA A 85 -9.34 12.12 1.34
C ALA A 85 -10.22 13.35 1.48
N GLU A 86 -10.06 14.32 0.58
CA GLU A 86 -10.96 15.46 0.50
C GLU A 86 -12.37 15.06 0.01
N VAL A 87 -13.39 15.85 0.38
CA VAL A 87 -14.82 15.54 0.24
C VAL A 87 -15.27 15.17 -1.19
N HIS A 88 -14.53 15.60 -2.21
CA HIS A 88 -14.91 15.45 -3.61
C HIS A 88 -13.99 14.54 -4.43
N GLU A 89 -13.02 13.87 -3.80
CA GLU A 89 -12.07 12.99 -4.49
C GLU A 89 -12.27 11.53 -4.07
N PRO A 90 -12.21 10.56 -5.00
CA PRO A 90 -12.21 9.15 -4.64
C PRO A 90 -10.94 8.83 -3.83
N ALA A 91 -11.13 8.24 -2.65
CA ALA A 91 -10.03 7.87 -1.75
C ALA A 91 -9.29 6.62 -2.24
N ILE A 92 -10.02 5.61 -2.69
CA ILE A 92 -9.52 4.35 -3.24
C ILE A 92 -10.39 4.01 -4.44
N PHE A 93 -9.77 3.66 -5.56
CA PHE A 93 -10.47 3.17 -6.75
C PHE A 93 -9.59 2.17 -7.50
N ASN A 94 -10.21 1.37 -8.36
CA ASN A 94 -9.51 0.39 -9.19
C ASN A 94 -9.48 0.87 -10.63
N ASP A 95 -8.32 0.77 -11.27
CA ASP A 95 -8.15 0.94 -12.72
C ASP A 95 -7.17 -0.10 -13.26
N THR A 96 -7.72 -1.22 -13.74
CA THR A 96 -6.92 -2.33 -14.29
C THR A 96 -6.39 -2.05 -15.69
N SER A 97 -6.78 -0.93 -16.32
CA SER A 97 -6.20 -0.52 -17.61
C SER A 97 -4.78 0.04 -17.46
N LEU A 98 -4.37 0.33 -16.22
CA LEU A 98 -3.04 0.83 -15.85
C LEU A 98 -2.02 -0.28 -15.53
N ALA A 99 -2.30 -1.53 -15.92
CA ALA A 99 -1.51 -2.70 -15.53
C ALA A 99 -0.04 -2.72 -16.03
N ASP A 100 0.35 -1.81 -16.92
CA ASP A 100 1.65 -1.79 -17.62
C ASP A 100 2.55 -0.56 -17.29
N LEU A 101 2.28 0.16 -16.20
CA LEU A 101 3.06 1.35 -15.77
C LEU A 101 4.32 1.02 -14.96
#